data_AF-A0A6B2EE27-F1
#
_entry.id   AF-A0A6B2EE27-F1
#
_cell.length_a   1.000
_cell.length_b   1.000
_cell.length_c   1.000
_cell.angle_alpha   90.00
_cell.angle_beta   90.00
_cell.angle_gamma   90.00
#
_symmetry.space_group_name_H-M   'P 1'
#
loop_
_entity.id
_entity.type
_entity.pdbx_description
1 polymer ?
#
loop_
_entity_poly.entity_id
_entity_poly.type
_entity_poly.pdbx_seq_one_letter_code
_entity_poly.pdbx_strand_id
1 'polypeptide(L)' 'MKNPLWFVVWLLILVFIAFFVAGFCAGWYIFVYPLTVCIPALSPISDLLLQGAQFTHYCAKGMMECRSLFG' A
#
# COMPACT_ATOMS: atom_id res chain seq x y z
N MET A 1 -6.17 13.39 22.47
CA MET A 1 -4.69 13.29 22.49
C MET A 1 -4.31 12.19 21.52
N LYS A 2 -3.49 12.48 20.50
CA LYS A 2 -3.00 11.47 19.55
C LYS A 2 -2.30 10.38 20.36
N ASN A 3 -2.89 9.20 20.43
CA ASN A 3 -2.32 8.10 21.21
C ASN A 3 -1.03 7.64 20.52
N PRO A 4 0.16 7.87 21.09
CA PRO A 4 1.42 7.49 20.46
C PRO A 4 1.52 5.97 20.24
N LEU A 5 0.72 5.19 20.98
CA LEU A 5 0.55 3.75 20.77
C LEU A 5 0.10 3.43 19.33
N TRP A 6 -0.84 4.21 18.78
CA TRP A 6 -1.33 4.00 17.41
C TRP A 6 -0.28 4.33 16.35
N PHE A 7 0.58 5.33 16.61
CA PHE A 7 1.72 5.60 15.75
C PHE A 7 2.65 4.38 15.65
N VAL A 8 2.99 3.76 16.79
CA VAL A 8 3.86 2.58 16.85
C VAL A 8 3.22 1.37 16.15
N VAL A 9 1.92 1.14 16.34
CA VAL A 9 1.20 0.05 15.67
C VAL A 9 1.20 0.23 14.14
N TRP A 10 0.91 1.44 13.64
CA TRP A 10 0.98 1.72 12.21
C TRP A 10 2.40 1.59 11.65
N LEU A 11 3.42 2.00 12.42
CA LEU A 11 4.83 1.84 12.02
C LEU A 11 5.21 0.36 11.90
N LEU A 12 4.78 -0.48 12.86
CA LEU A 12 4.99 -1.93 12.78
C LEU A 12 4.32 -2.53 11.54
N ILE A 13 3.07 -2.13 11.25
CA ILE A 13 2.35 -2.59 10.05
C ILE A 13 3.06 -2.12 8.78
N LEU A 14 3.55 -0.87 8.76
CA LEU A 14 4.24 -0.32 7.62
C LEU A 14 5.51 -1.12 7.29
N VAL A 15 6.34 -1.39 8.31
CA VAL A 15 7.64 -2.05 8.13
C VAL A 15 7.51 -3.55 7.87
N PHE A 16 6.67 -4.26 8.64
CA PHE A 16 6.59 -5.72 8.57
C PHE A 16 5.61 -6.24 7.52
N ILE A 17 4.63 -5.44 7.10
CA ILE A 17 3.57 -5.90 6.19
C ILE A 17 3.57 -5.03 4.92
N ALA A 18 3.34 -3.72 5.07
CA ALA A 18 3.10 -2.85 3.93
C ALA A 18 4.31 -2.80 2.99
N PHE A 19 5.53 -2.80 3.53
CA PHE A 19 6.76 -2.77 2.73
C PHE A 19 6.91 -4.02 1.84
N PHE A 20 6.63 -5.21 2.37
CA PHE A 20 6.70 -6.46 1.61
C PHE A 20 5.60 -6.56 0.56
N VAL A 21 4.36 -6.22 0.93
CA VAL A 21 3.22 -6.23 0.02
C VAL A 21 3.44 -5.22 -1.11
N ALA A 22 3.85 -3.99 -0.77
CA ALA A 22 4.10 -2.97 -1.77
C ALA A 22 5.29 -3.31 -2.67
N GLY A 23 6.35 -3.90 -2.12
CA GLY A 23 7.48 -4.38 -2.93
C GLY A 23 7.06 -5.44 -3.95
N PHE A 24 6.27 -6.43 -3.53
CA PHE A 24 5.73 -7.45 -4.42
C PHE A 24 4.80 -6.87 -5.49
N CYS A 25 3.85 -6.02 -5.08
CA CYS A 25 2.91 -5.38 -5.99
C CYS A 25 3.60 -4.41 -6.97
N ALA A 26 4.58 -3.63 -6.53
CA ALA A 26 5.34 -2.72 -7.39
C ALA A 26 6.17 -3.47 -8.42
N GLY A 27 6.82 -4.58 -8.02
CA GLY A 27 7.56 -5.44 -8.93
C GLY A 27 6.66 -5.95 -10.05
N TRP A 28 5.49 -6.49 -9.69
CA TRP A 28 4.54 -7.02 -10.68
C TRP A 28 3.89 -5.91 -11.51
N TYR A 29 3.67 -4.73 -10.93
CA TYR A 29 3.08 -3.57 -11.63
C TYR A 29 3.97 -3.14 -12.80
N ILE A 30 5.29 -3.09 -12.59
CA ILE A 30 6.26 -2.69 -13.63
C ILE A 30 6.19 -3.63 -14.85
N PHE A 31 5.92 -4.92 -14.65
CA PHE A 31 5.76 -5.88 -15.74
C PHE A 31 4.38 -5.80 -16.41
N VAL A 32 3.32 -5.63 -15.63
CA VAL A 32 1.94 -5.63 -16.16
C VAL A 32 1.56 -4.30 -16.82
N TYR A 33 2.03 -3.17 -16.28
CA TYR A 33 1.69 -1.84 -16.78
C TYR A 33 1.99 -1.61 -18.27
N PRO A 34 3.15 -1.99 -18.84
CA PRO A 34 3.35 -1.85 -20.29
C PRO A 34 2.47 -2.78 -21.11
N LEU A 35 1.97 -3.89 -20.56
CA LEU A 35 1.05 -4.79 -21.28
C LEU A 35 -0.37 -4.21 -21.40
N THR A 36 -0.75 -3.29 -20.52
CA THR A 36 -2.09 -2.67 -20.52
C THR A 36 -2.32 -1.80 -21.75
N VAL A 37 -1.24 -1.24 -22.34
CA VAL A 37 -1.33 -0.44 -23.58
C VAL A 37 -1.72 -1.30 -24.78
N CYS A 38 -1.37 -2.58 -24.77
CA CYS A 38 -1.71 -3.54 -25.82
C CYS A 38 -3.00 -4.31 -25.49
N ILE A 39 -3.26 -4.57 -24.21
CA ILE A 39 -4.39 -5.37 -23.74
C ILE A 39 -5.11 -4.60 -22.62
N PRO A 40 -6.15 -3.82 -22.94
CA PRO A 40 -6.84 -2.96 -21.97
C PRO A 40 -7.57 -3.74 -20.86
N ALA A 41 -7.79 -5.05 -21.04
CA ALA A 41 -8.36 -5.91 -20.00
C ALA A 41 -7.43 -6.13 -18.79
N LEU A 42 -6.12 -5.84 -18.92
CA LEU A 42 -5.18 -5.91 -17.80
C LEU A 42 -5.15 -4.65 -16.93
N SER A 43 -5.77 -3.54 -17.35
CA SER A 43 -5.86 -2.31 -16.57
C SER A 43 -6.35 -2.51 -15.13
N PRO A 44 -7.44 -3.26 -14.85
CA PRO A 44 -7.86 -3.52 -13.47
C PRO A 44 -6.81 -4.28 -12.64
N ILE A 45 -5.99 -5.11 -13.28
CA ILE A 45 -4.88 -5.81 -12.61
C ILE A 45 -3.78 -4.81 -12.28
N SER A 46 -3.37 -3.95 -13.22
CA SER A 46 -2.37 -2.92 -12.92
C SER A 46 -2.84 -1.94 -11.85
N ASP A 47 -4.12 -1.56 -11.84
CA ASP A 47 -4.67 -0.65 -10.83
C ASP A 47 -4.69 -1.29 -9.44
N LEU A 48 -5.05 -2.57 -9.35
CA LEU A 48 -5.00 -3.32 -8.08
C LEU A 48 -3.57 -3.40 -7.55
N LEU A 49 -2.60 -3.68 -8.43
CA LEU A 49 -1.19 -3.73 -8.07
C LEU A 49 -0.66 -2.35 -7.64
N LEU A 50 -1.08 -1.28 -8.32
CA LEU A 50 -0.74 0.08 -7.93
C LEU A 50 -1.32 0.44 -6.56
N GLN A 51 -2.58 0.07 -6.30
CA GLN A 51 -3.22 0.26 -5.01
C GLN A 51 -2.47 -0.50 -3.90
N GLY A 52 -2.02 -1.74 -4.18
CA GLY A 52 -1.18 -2.51 -3.28
C GLY A 52 0.17 -1.84 -3.00
N ALA A 53 0.81 -1.25 -4.01
CA ALA A 53 2.04 -0.48 -3.84
C ALA A 53 1.83 0.78 -2.98
N GLN A 54 0.71 1.47 -3.18
CA GLN A 54 0.31 2.67 -2.43
C GLN A 54 -0.14 2.38 -0.99
N PHE A 55 -0.32 1.11 -0.63
CA PHE A 55 -0.68 0.72 0.74
C PHE A 55 0.32 1.23 1.79
N THR A 56 1.60 1.27 1.45
CA THR A 56 2.64 1.89 2.30
C THR A 56 2.32 3.34 2.67
N HIS A 57 1.89 4.13 1.69
CA HIS A 57 1.50 5.51 1.88
C HIS A 57 0.22 5.63 2.73
N TYR A 58 -0.74 4.72 2.53
CA TYR A 58 -1.92 4.63 3.38
C TYR A 58 -1.54 4.36 4.85
N CYS A 59 -0.64 3.41 5.11
CA CYS A 59 -0.14 3.14 6.45
C CYS A 59 0.61 4.33 7.05
N ALA A 60 1.44 5.02 6.25
CA ALA A 60 2.16 6.22 6.69
C ALA A 60 1.20 7.35 7.06
N LYS A 61 0.10 7.51 6.31
CA LYS A 61 -0.94 8.48 6.64
C LYS A 61 -1.67 8.12 7.94
N GLY A 62 -2.03 6.85 8.13
CA GLY A 62 -2.62 6.35 9.37
C GLY A 62 -1.73 6.58 10.60
N MET A 63 -0.41 6.42 10.41
CA MET A 63 0.62 6.72 11.40
C MET A 63 0.61 8.21 11.80
N MET A 64 0.66 9.13 10.84
CA MET A 64 0.70 10.59 11.09
C MET A 64 -0.60 11.13 11.68
N GLU A 65 -1.73 10.54 11.30
CA GLU A 65 -3.05 10.84 11.85
C GLU A 65 -3.26 10.19 13.23
N CYS A 66 -2.42 9.23 13.62
CA CYS A 66 -2.62 8.36 14.80
C CYS A 66 -4.02 7.75 14.82
N ARG A 67 -4.47 7.29 13.65
CA ARG A 67 -5.82 6.74 13.45
C ARG A 67 -5.96 5.41 14.20
N SER A 68 -7.08 5.22 14.89
CA SER A 68 -7.43 3.92 15.47
C SER A 68 -7.72 2.90 14.38
N LEU A 69 -7.19 1.67 14.51
CA LEU A 69 -7.56 0.56 13.62
C LEU A 69 -8.97 0.01 13.89
N PHE A 70 -9.54 0.27 15.07
CA PHE A 70 -10.84 -0.26 15.51
C PHE A 70 -11.90 0.83 15.77
N GLY A 71 -11.75 2.02 15.20
CA GLY A 71 -12.64 3.16 15.43
C GLY A 71 -13.05 3.85 14.16
#